data_AF-A0A7J9H6J5-F1
#
_entry.id   AF-A0A7J9H6J5-F1
#
_cell.length_a   1.000
_cell.length_b   1.000
_cell.length_c   1.000
_cell.angle_alpha   90.00
_cell.angle_beta   90.00
_cell.angle_gamma   90.00
#
_symmetry.space_group_name_H-M   'P 1'
#
loop_
_entity.id
_entity.type
_entity.pdbx_description
1 polymer ?
#
loop_
_entity_poly.entity_id
_entity_poly.type
_entity_poly.pdbx_seq_one_letter_code
_entity_poly.pdbx_strand_id
1 'polypeptide(L)' 'MLRTPNPYLPLWPSVLMFWIMTLLILVCINSMLIGLI' A
#
# COMPACT_ATOMS: atom_id res chain seq x y z
N MET A 1 26.95 18.85 18.72
CA MET A 1 25.59 18.32 18.95
C MET A 1 25.39 17.13 18.03
N LEU A 2 25.40 15.92 18.57
CA LEU A 2 25.17 14.68 17.80
C LEU A 2 23.68 14.62 17.43
N ARG A 3 23.35 14.65 16.13
CA ARG A 3 21.97 14.37 15.67
C ARG A 3 21.73 12.87 15.86
N THR A 4 21.06 12.49 16.93
CA THR A 4 20.47 11.17 17.07
C THR A 4 19.44 10.99 15.94
N PRO A 5 19.60 10.01 15.03
CA PRO A 5 18.59 9.74 14.01
C PRO A 5 17.36 9.18 14.73
N ASN A 6 16.29 9.95 14.74
CA ASN A 6 15.01 9.54 15.30
C ASN A 6 14.46 8.37 14.45
N PRO A 7 14.34 7.14 14.99
CA PRO A 7 14.01 5.95 14.20
C PRO A 7 12.50 5.81 13.90
N TYR A 8 11.68 6.76 14.34
CA TYR A 8 10.24 6.76 14.10
C TYR A 8 9.93 7.30 12.70
N LEU A 9 10.18 6.46 11.68
CA LEU A 9 9.54 6.64 10.39
C LEU A 9 8.02 6.52 10.59
N PRO A 10 7.22 7.45 10.05
CA PRO A 10 5.78 7.37 10.21
C PRO A 10 5.30 6.06 9.59
N LEU A 11 4.51 5.28 10.33
CA LEU A 11 3.90 4.02 9.85
C LEU A 11 2.72 4.27 8.91
N TRP A 12 2.16 5.48 8.96
CA TRP A 12 1.04 5.95 8.16
C TRP A 12 1.21 5.78 6.64
N PRO A 13 2.37 6.13 6.03
CA PRO A 13 2.61 5.92 4.60
C PRO A 13 2.65 4.44 4.22
N SER A 14 3.22 3.59 5.08
CA SER A 14 3.30 2.14 4.83
C SER A 14 1.91 1.49 4.86
N VAL A 15 1.08 1.87 5.84
CA VAL A 15 -0.31 1.40 5.93
C VAL A 15 -1.12 1.88 4.73
N LEU A 16 -0.99 3.16 4.35
CA LEU A 16 -1.68 3.72 3.18
C LEU A 16 -1.29 3.02 1.87
N MET A 17 0.01 2.77 1.67
CA MET A 17 0.51 2.01 0.50
C MET A 17 -0.06 0.59 0.46
N PHE A 18 -0.16 -0.08 1.61
CA PHE A 18 -0.76 -1.41 1.70
C PHE A 18 -2.23 -1.41 1.25
N TRP A 19 -3.02 -0.43 1.69
CA TRP A 19 -4.42 -0.29 1.27
C TRP A 19 -4.56 -0.03 -0.23
N ILE A 20 -3.71 0.85 -0.79
CA ILE A 20 -3.72 1.16 -2.22
C ILE A 20 -3.41 -0.09 -3.05
N MET A 21 -2.37 -0.85 -2.69
CA MET A 21 -2.00 -2.08 -3.42
C MET A 21 -3.10 -3.13 -3.33
N THR A 22 -3.73 -3.29 -2.16
CA THR A 22 -4.83 -4.24 -1.97
C THR A 22 -6.03 -3.89 -2.85
N LEU A 23 -6.41 -2.62 -2.93
CA LEU A 23 -7.49 -2.17 -3.81
C LEU A 23 -7.15 -2.38 -5.28
N LEU A 24 -5.91 -2.10 -5.69
CA LEU A 24 -5.47 -2.29 -7.07
C LEU A 24 -5.52 -3.76 -7.48
N ILE A 25 -5.04 -4.67 -6.63
CA ILE A 25 -5.12 -6.12 -6.86
C ILE A 25 -6.58 -6.56 -6.96
N LEU A 26 -7.45 -6.08 -6.06
CA LEU A 26 -8.87 -6.41 -6.06
C LEU A 26 -9.54 -5.96 -7.37
N VAL A 27 -9.27 -4.74 -7.84
CA VAL A 27 -9.79 -4.23 -9.11
C VAL A 27 -9.28 -5.04 -10.29
N CYS A 28 -7.99 -5.39 -10.33
CA CYS A 28 -7.43 -6.25 -11.37
C CYS A 28 -8.11 -7.62 -11.42
N ILE A 29 -8.31 -8.28 -10.28
CA ILE A 29 -8.98 -9.59 -10.22
C ILE A 29 -10.42 -9.48 -10.71
N ASN A 30 -11.17 -8.46 -10.26
CA ASN A 30 -12.54 -8.23 -10.73
C ASN A 30 -12.59 -7.98 -12.24
N SER A 31 -11.67 -7.17 -12.77
CA SER A 31 -11.60 -6.91 -14.20
C SER A 31 -11.25 -8.16 -15.00
N MET A 32 -10.36 -9.02 -14.51
CA MET A 32 -10.06 -10.30 -15.14
C MET A 32 -11.25 -11.25 -15.09
N LEU A 33 -11.98 -11.29 -13.96
CA LEU A 33 -13.18 -12.11 -13.83
C LEU A 33 -14.27 -11.67 -14.80
N ILE A 34 -14.50 -10.36 -14.95
CA ILE A 34 -15.48 -9.81 -15.89
C ILE A 34 -15.05 -10.07 -17.34
N GLY A 35 -13.75 -9.95 -17.66
CA GLY A 35 -13.26 -10.26 -19.01
C GLY A 35 -13.22 -11.76 -19.34
N LEU A 36 -13.35 -12.62 -18.34
CA LEU A 36 -13.42 -14.08 -18.50
C LEU A 36 -14.86 -14.58 -18.71
N ILE A 37 -15.86 -13.83 -18.19
CA ILE A 37 -17.30 -14.10 -18.34
C ILE A 37 -17.77 -13.61 -19.71
#